data_AF-A0A8J3FXA7-F1
#
_entry.id   AF-A0A8J3FXA7-F1
#
_cell.length_a   1.000
_cell.length_b   1.000
_cell.length_c   1.000
_cell.angle_alpha   90.00
_cell.angle_beta   90.00
_cell.angle_gamma   90.00
#
_symmetry.space_group_name_H-M   'P 1'
#
loop_
_entity.id
_entity.type
_entity.pdbx_description
1 polymer ?
#
loop_
_entity_poly.entity_id
_entity_poly.type
_entity_poly.pdbx_seq_one_letter_code
_entity_poly.pdbx_strand_id
1 'polypeptide(L)' 'MPTRERKALAAEAVHAALDPELAQAVLDDEAFGALAWHLSRAAATGAEPAALLADLDPDDLAWAPHAEHPAAFLASRLDY' A
#
# COMPACT_ATOMS: atom_id res chain seq x y z
N MET A 1 13.74 -9.69 2.90
CA MET A 1 13.79 -8.92 1.64
C MET A 1 14.47 -7.58 1.88
N PRO A 2 15.49 -7.19 1.08
CA PRO A 2 16.09 -5.85 1.06
C PRO A 2 15.06 -4.72 0.88
N THR A 3 15.35 -3.54 1.43
CA THR A 3 14.43 -2.37 1.39
C THR A 3 14.04 -1.94 -0.03
N ARG A 4 14.96 -2.04 -0.99
CA ARG A 4 14.70 -1.67 -2.40
C ARG A 4 13.71 -2.62 -3.07
N GLU A 5 13.94 -3.93 -2.94
CA GLU A 5 13.04 -4.97 -3.48
C GLU A 5 11.65 -4.86 -2.87
N ARG A 6 11.60 -4.57 -1.57
CA ARG A 6 10.35 -4.34 -0.86
C ARG A 6 9.54 -3.16 -1.41
N LYS A 7 10.20 -2.03 -1.63
CA LYS A 7 9.55 -0.84 -2.20
C LYS A 7 9.09 -1.09 -3.65
N ALA A 8 9.85 -1.88 -4.43
CA ALA A 8 9.43 -2.26 -5.78
C ALA A 8 8.17 -3.14 -5.77
N LEU A 9 8.14 -4.19 -4.95
CA LEU A 9 6.94 -5.03 -4.77
C LEU A 9 5.71 -4.20 -4.39
N ALA A 10 5.87 -3.30 -3.43
CA ALA A 10 4.79 -2.44 -2.98
C ALA A 10 4.32 -1.48 -4.08
N ALA A 11 5.24 -0.94 -4.89
CA ALA A 11 4.88 -0.04 -5.98
C ALA A 11 4.12 -0.76 -7.09
N GLU A 12 4.53 -1.97 -7.44
CA GLU A 12 3.80 -2.83 -8.37
C GLU A 12 2.38 -3.12 -7.87
N ALA A 13 2.23 -3.47 -6.59
CA ALA A 13 0.93 -3.72 -5.97
C ALA A 13 0.03 -2.48 -5.98
N VAL A 14 0.58 -1.31 -5.64
CA VAL A 14 -0.14 -0.03 -5.64
C VAL A 14 -0.63 0.32 -7.04
N HIS A 15 0.22 0.19 -8.06
CA HIS A 15 -0.19 0.43 -9.45
C HIS A 15 -1.23 -0.56 -9.98
N ALA A 16 -1.21 -1.79 -9.48
CA ALA A 16 -2.15 -2.83 -9.90
C ALA A 16 -3.53 -2.69 -9.26
N ALA A 17 -3.60 -2.20 -8.02
CA ALA A 17 -4.81 -2.26 -7.20
C ALA A 17 -5.53 -0.91 -7.03
N LEU A 18 -4.80 0.21 -7.04
CA LEU A 18 -5.35 1.53 -6.76
C LEU A 18 -5.59 2.34 -8.04
N ASP A 19 -6.53 3.28 -7.99
CA ASP A 19 -6.69 4.24 -9.07
C ASP A 19 -5.41 5.09 -9.25
N PRO A 20 -5.15 5.63 -10.45
CA PRO A 20 -3.87 6.30 -10.73
C PRO A 20 -3.58 7.52 -9.86
N GLU A 21 -4.61 8.25 -9.40
CA GLU A 21 -4.42 9.46 -8.59
C GLU A 21 -4.02 9.09 -7.17
N LEU A 22 -4.75 8.17 -6.54
CA LEU A 22 -4.41 7.64 -5.22
C LEU A 22 -3.06 6.89 -5.25
N ALA A 23 -2.80 6.10 -6.29
CA ALA A 23 -1.54 5.40 -6.46
C ALA A 23 -0.35 6.37 -6.43
N GLN A 24 -0.45 7.49 -7.16
CA GLN A 24 0.60 8.51 -7.17
C GLN A 24 0.77 9.15 -5.79
N ALA A 25 -0.33 9.52 -5.12
CA ALA A 25 -0.29 10.10 -3.78
C ALA A 25 0.39 9.17 -2.75
N VAL A 26 0.14 7.86 -2.84
CA VAL A 26 0.74 6.84 -1.96
C VAL A 26 2.22 6.63 -2.27
N LEU A 27 2.62 6.66 -3.54
CA LEU A 27 4.01 6.44 -3.96
C LEU A 27 4.93 7.62 -3.62
N ASP A 28 4.41 8.84 -3.69
CA ASP A 28 5.15 10.06 -3.38
C ASP A 28 5.23 10.34 -1.86
N ASP A 29 4.41 9.66 -1.07
CA ASP A 29 4.37 9.82 0.38
C ASP A 29 5.67 9.36 1.07
N GLU A 30 6.18 10.19 1.98
CA GLU A 30 7.43 9.91 2.68
C GLU A 30 7.36 8.66 3.59
N ALA A 31 6.15 8.31 4.04
CA ALA A 31 5.88 7.12 4.83
C ALA A 31 5.58 5.87 3.99
N PHE A 32 5.79 5.90 2.66
CA PHE A 32 5.66 4.72 1.79
C PHE A 32 6.47 3.50 2.26
N GLY A 33 7.56 3.74 2.99
CA GLY A 33 8.34 2.66 3.62
C GLY A 33 7.53 1.76 4.57
N ALA A 34 6.50 2.30 5.23
CA ALA A 34 5.61 1.57 6.14
C ALA A 34 4.68 0.63 5.36
N LEU A 35 3.99 1.15 4.34
CA LEU A 35 3.16 0.34 3.45
C LEU A 35 3.97 -0.79 2.81
N ALA A 36 5.16 -0.48 2.31
CA ALA A 36 6.02 -1.48 1.72
C ALA A 36 6.45 -2.56 2.73
N TRP A 37 6.67 -2.19 4.00
CA TRP A 37 6.92 -3.16 5.08
C TRP A 37 5.74 -4.11 5.27
N HIS A 38 4.51 -3.59 5.39
CA HIS A 38 3.32 -4.43 5.59
C HIS A 38 3.07 -5.36 4.41
N LEU A 39 3.09 -4.84 3.17
CA LEU A 39 2.87 -5.66 1.98
C LEU A 39 3.93 -6.76 1.82
N SER A 40 5.19 -6.50 2.19
CA SER A 40 6.20 -7.56 2.18
C SER A 40 5.98 -8.65 3.23
N ARG A 41 5.42 -8.26 4.38
CA ARG A 41 5.11 -9.19 5.46
C ARG A 41 3.93 -10.08 5.08
N ALA A 42 2.90 -9.50 4.48
CA ALA A 42 1.80 -10.19 3.84
C ALA A 42 2.26 -11.19 2.77
N ALA A 43 3.11 -10.74 1.84
CA ALA A 43 3.67 -11.62 0.82
C ALA A 43 4.43 -12.80 1.45
N ALA A 44 5.17 -12.56 2.53
CA ALA A 44 5.88 -13.62 3.26
C ALA A 44 4.96 -14.61 3.99
N THR A 45 3.71 -14.25 4.29
CA THR A 45 2.69 -15.16 4.86
C THR A 45 1.84 -15.84 3.77
N GLY A 46 2.08 -15.52 2.50
CA GLY A 46 1.40 -16.12 1.35
C GLY A 46 0.21 -15.30 0.82
N ALA A 47 -0.05 -14.12 1.38
CA ALA A 47 -1.04 -13.20 0.83
C ALA A 47 -0.50 -12.51 -0.44
N GLU A 48 -1.40 -12.12 -1.34
CA GLU A 48 -1.05 -11.38 -2.54
C GLU A 48 -1.20 -9.86 -2.27
N PRO A 49 -0.12 -9.06 -2.38
CA PRO A 49 -0.15 -7.64 -2.04
C PRO A 49 -1.20 -6.80 -2.77
N ALA A 50 -1.42 -7.01 -4.07
CA ALA A 50 -2.39 -6.22 -4.82
C ALA A 50 -3.83 -6.56 -4.39
N ALA A 51 -4.13 -7.83 -4.14
CA ALA A 51 -5.41 -8.29 -3.62
C ALA A 51 -5.72 -7.67 -2.25
N LEU A 52 -4.73 -7.61 -1.35
CA LEU A 52 -4.91 -6.95 -0.05
C LEU A 52 -5.25 -5.46 -0.17
N LEU A 53 -4.66 -4.76 -1.14
CA LEU A 53 -4.98 -3.36 -1.40
C LEU A 53 -6.37 -3.22 -2.05
N ALA A 54 -6.73 -4.15 -2.94
CA ALA A 54 -8.03 -4.15 -3.62
C ALA A 54 -9.19 -4.51 -2.67
N ASP A 55 -8.92 -5.26 -1.60
CA ASP A 55 -9.89 -5.65 -0.57
C ASP A 55 -10.10 -4.58 0.52
N LEU A 56 -9.36 -3.47 0.48
CA LEU A 56 -9.55 -2.37 1.42
C LEU A 56 -10.96 -1.76 1.30
N ASP A 57 -11.48 -1.27 2.43
CA ASP A 57 -12.79 -0.62 2.46
C ASP A 57 -12.82 0.57 1.47
N PRO A 58 -13.83 0.65 0.58
CA PRO A 58 -13.97 1.76 -0.34
C PRO A 58 -13.99 3.14 0.33
N ASP A 59 -14.54 3.23 1.55
CA ASP A 59 -14.56 4.49 2.32
C ASP A 59 -13.14 4.88 2.79
N ASP A 60 -12.28 3.90 3.08
CA ASP A 60 -10.88 4.16 3.40
C ASP A 60 -10.10 4.60 2.16
N LEU A 61 -10.34 3.97 1.02
CA LEU A 61 -9.73 4.38 -0.25
C LEU A 61 -10.14 5.80 -0.64
N ALA A 62 -11.42 6.15 -0.44
CA ALA A 62 -11.92 7.50 -0.68
C ALA A 62 -11.33 8.53 0.30
N TRP A 63 -11.04 8.14 1.54
CA TRP A 63 -10.45 9.03 2.54
C TRP A 63 -8.93 9.19 2.42
N ALA A 64 -8.22 8.17 1.96
CA ALA A 64 -6.76 8.12 1.91
C ALA A 64 -6.07 9.34 1.29
N PRO A 65 -6.57 9.96 0.18
CA PRO A 65 -5.98 11.17 -0.38
C PRO A 65 -6.02 12.39 0.56
N HIS A 66 -6.89 12.37 1.57
CA HIS A 66 -7.05 13.42 2.57
C HIS A 66 -6.27 13.16 3.86
N ALA A 67 -5.62 12.00 3.96
CA ALA A 67 -4.74 11.70 5.08
C ALA A 67 -3.49 12.59 5.04
N GLU A 68 -2.94 12.93 6.20
CA GLU A 68 -1.62 13.58 6.29
C GLU A 68 -0.52 12.71 5.66
N HIS A 69 -0.64 11.39 5.81
CA HIS A 69 0.25 10.40 5.22
C HIS A 69 -0.55 9.25 4.59
N PRO A 70 -0.94 9.35 3.30
CA PRO A 70 -1.77 8.35 2.63
C PRO A 70 -1.20 6.94 2.70
N ALA A 71 0.11 6.76 2.52
CA ALA A 71 0.73 5.44 2.56
C ALA A 71 0.71 4.82 3.97
N ALA A 72 1.02 5.61 5.01
CA ALA A 72 0.93 5.15 6.39
C ALA A 72 -0.51 4.82 6.79
N PHE A 73 -1.47 5.63 6.32
CA PHE A 73 -2.88 5.38 6.55
C PHE A 73 -3.32 4.03 5.95
N LEU A 74 -3.08 3.78 4.66
CA LEU A 74 -3.44 2.51 4.04
C LEU A 74 -2.73 1.33 4.70
N ALA A 75 -1.47 1.50 5.10
CA ALA A 75 -0.73 0.47 5.82
C ALA A 75 -1.42 0.07 7.14
N SER A 76 -2.04 1.03 7.84
CA SER A 76 -2.78 0.78 9.08
C SER A 76 -4.10 0.04 8.89
N ARG A 77 -4.59 -0.09 7.65
CA ARG A 77 -5.84 -0.77 7.30
C ARG A 77 -5.65 -2.20 6.76
N LEU A 78 -4.40 -2.61 6.52
CA LEU A 78 -4.10 -3.96 6.05
C LEU A 78 -4.25 -4.98 7.18
N ASP A 79 -4.97 -6.08 6.92
CA ASP A 79 -5.10 -7.24 7.80
C ASP A 79 -4.66 -8.52 7.07
N TYR A 80 -3.72 -9.30 7.63
CA TYR A 80 -3.09 -10.47 6.99
C TYR A 80 -2.30 -11.38 7.94
#